data_AF-G7YVV2-F1
#
_entry.id   AF-G7YVV2-F1
#
_cell.length_a   1.000
_cell.length_b   1.000
_cell.length_c   1.000
_cell.angle_alpha   90.00
_cell.angle_beta   90.00
_cell.angle_gamma   90.00
#
_symmetry.space_group_name_H-M   'P 1'
#
loop_
_entity.id
_entity.type
_entity.pdbx_description
1 polymer ?
#
loop_
_entity_poly.entity_id
_entity_poly.type
_entity_poly.pdbx_seq_one_letter_code
_entity_poly.pdbx_strand_id
1 'polypeptide(L)'
;MTSLSCILALARTHATLACSEYSCRVPFPPIVVAINKIDKKEADVACVIEELALHGVVVEQLGGEIQSVEISALKRINLHKLLEAICLQAELMQIRADPTGPAEAVVLESKLEHGIGKVATCLVTRGQLRKTPSSGPLVANEAICSPRMILNDRGERISSVSPGYVAKVAGWKDLPPAGSLVLELTSMSEAAEVIRFRRNIRMQKKAEEDHTAYLDKMAPYQEQYDEFLRERAKSPRVMWRKLSANRPDFQSILQATQSGVPVLPLLIKTDVHGSLEAIRTILSTCPSDECVLEFGQSGVGPLTESEVETAEALNATVLLFNVTPLPRAAQLAESLRVAVRQHNIIYRLAEDVREMVNQLLPSSFVEKVVGEAEILQLFEVKEPRGSGSKPLRIPVAGCRCTKGVLLAGGQGTPKLPPDQAPLGEVIAVHYRLIRPTRSSSNQSSHSSNVSEGHSDGGDVGTVLVSQAICRSLRHERSAVDLIRKGVECGLALTGPEMSAGSGKGKLRVMDPPENFISNWEVGDVVQCYVLLREHRESRWEFETRTCAT
;
A
#
# COMPACT_ATOMS: atom_id res chain seq x y z
N MET A 1 14.80 18.95 18.47
CA MET A 1 15.46 18.02 17.51
C MET A 1 16.74 17.35 18.05
N THR A 2 17.18 17.62 19.29
CA THR A 2 18.50 17.17 19.78
C THR A 2 18.45 16.22 20.99
N SER A 3 17.40 16.22 21.84
CA SER A 3 17.32 15.39 23.07
C SER A 3 17.17 13.89 22.78
N LEU A 4 16.22 13.49 21.92
CA LEU A 4 15.94 12.08 21.60
C LEU A 4 17.08 11.38 20.85
N SER A 5 17.99 12.13 20.23
CA SER A 5 19.15 11.54 19.54
C SER A 5 20.21 10.99 20.50
N CYS A 6 20.15 11.35 21.79
CA CYS A 6 21.14 11.00 22.81
C CYS A 6 20.81 9.70 23.55
N ILE A 7 19.69 9.05 23.27
CA ILE A 7 19.29 7.86 24.01
C ILE A 7 19.86 6.61 23.32
N LEU A 8 20.72 5.85 24.02
CA LEU A 8 20.95 4.43 23.74
C LEU A 8 20.29 3.63 24.86
N ALA A 9 19.03 3.94 25.11
CA ALA A 9 18.20 3.09 25.93
C ALA A 9 17.80 1.88 25.09
N LEU A 10 17.88 0.70 25.70
CA LEU A 10 17.00 -0.43 25.35
C LEU A 10 15.52 -0.13 25.69
N ALA A 11 15.11 1.15 25.71
CA ALA A 11 13.78 1.60 26.01
C ALA A 11 13.37 2.76 25.08
N ARG A 12 12.40 2.45 24.22
CA ARG A 12 11.33 3.34 23.73
C ARG A 12 11.72 4.63 23.02
N THR A 13 11.87 4.53 21.70
CA THR A 13 11.24 5.48 20.76
C THR A 13 10.61 4.69 19.62
N HIS A 14 9.27 4.64 19.58
CA HIS A 14 8.36 4.02 18.59
C HIS A 14 8.43 2.51 18.30
N ALA A 15 9.58 1.83 18.30
CA ALA A 15 9.64 0.38 17.98
C ALA A 15 8.90 -0.52 18.99
N THR A 16 8.65 -0.02 20.20
CA THR A 16 8.05 -0.76 21.32
C THR A 16 6.53 -0.83 21.32
N LEU A 17 5.81 -0.02 20.51
CA LEU A 17 4.36 -0.24 20.34
C LEU A 17 4.09 -1.54 19.58
N ALA A 18 4.99 -1.95 18.68
CA ALA A 18 4.93 -3.28 18.05
C ALA A 18 5.16 -4.41 19.07
N CYS A 19 5.92 -4.18 20.15
CA CYS A 19 6.09 -5.16 21.23
C CYS A 19 4.89 -5.26 22.17
N SER A 20 3.97 -4.28 22.22
CA SER A 20 2.77 -4.41 23.08
C SER A 20 1.71 -5.36 22.52
N GLU A 21 1.73 -5.67 21.22
CA GLU A 21 0.87 -6.74 20.66
C GLU A 21 1.38 -8.14 20.99
N TYR A 22 2.69 -8.29 21.28
CA TYR A 22 3.29 -9.54 21.77
C TYR A 22 3.10 -9.76 23.29
N SER A 23 2.37 -8.87 23.97
CA SER A 23 2.40 -8.68 25.43
C SER A 23 1.67 -9.72 26.30
N CYS A 24 1.06 -10.77 25.74
CA CYS A 24 0.22 -11.65 26.56
C CYS A 24 0.95 -12.84 27.23
N ARG A 25 2.28 -13.00 27.09
CA ARG A 25 2.97 -14.22 27.58
C ARG A 25 4.30 -14.06 28.34
N VAL A 26 4.90 -12.88 28.41
CA VAL A 26 6.25 -12.74 29.03
C VAL A 26 6.27 -11.54 29.99
N PRO A 27 6.70 -11.71 31.26
CA PRO A 27 6.95 -10.57 32.14
C PRO A 27 8.01 -9.66 31.51
N PHE A 28 7.87 -8.34 31.70
CA PHE A 28 8.80 -7.36 31.14
C PHE A 28 10.23 -7.68 31.57
N PRO A 29 11.20 -7.78 30.64
CA PRO A 29 12.59 -7.96 31.02
C PRO A 29 13.06 -6.75 31.82
N PRO A 30 13.93 -6.93 32.84
CA PRO A 30 14.51 -5.81 33.57
C PRO A 30 15.31 -4.91 32.62
N ILE A 31 15.19 -3.60 32.83
CA ILE A 31 15.74 -2.58 31.93
C ILE A 31 16.88 -1.85 32.64
N VAL A 32 17.99 -1.66 31.92
CA VAL A 32 19.06 -0.72 32.27
C VAL A 32 19.10 0.35 31.18
N VAL A 33 19.09 1.62 31.59
CA VAL A 33 19.05 2.76 30.68
C VAL A 33 20.45 3.36 30.54
N ALA A 34 20.95 3.43 29.30
CA ALA A 34 22.19 4.13 28.99
C ALA A 34 21.91 5.44 28.24
N ILE A 35 22.16 6.58 28.88
CA ILE A 35 22.02 7.91 28.28
C ILE A 35 23.33 8.22 27.55
N ASN A 36 23.31 8.21 26.22
CA ASN A 36 24.48 8.36 25.36
C ASN A 36 24.73 9.82 24.96
N LYS A 37 25.87 10.07 24.28
CA LYS A 37 26.26 11.37 23.70
C LYS A 37 26.46 12.52 24.71
N ILE A 38 26.83 12.21 25.96
CA ILE A 38 27.21 13.22 26.97
C ILE A 38 28.41 14.09 26.58
N ASP A 39 29.12 13.71 25.51
CA ASP A 39 30.23 14.47 24.96
C ASP A 39 29.82 15.74 24.20
N LYS A 40 28.54 15.86 23.83
CA LYS A 40 28.00 17.05 23.16
C LYS A 40 27.66 18.13 24.17
N LYS A 41 27.96 19.39 23.83
CA LYS A 41 27.64 20.56 24.69
C LYS A 41 26.13 20.81 24.83
N GLU A 42 25.35 20.34 23.88
CA GLU A 42 23.87 20.41 23.87
C GLU A 42 23.22 19.22 24.59
N ALA A 43 24.01 18.28 25.14
CA ALA A 43 23.44 17.13 25.83
C ALA A 43 22.90 17.57 27.19
N ASP A 44 21.59 17.48 27.36
CA ASP A 44 20.91 17.69 28.62
C ASP A 44 20.37 16.36 29.15
N VAL A 45 21.00 15.87 30.22
CA VAL A 45 20.65 14.59 30.86
C VAL A 45 19.36 14.73 31.67
N ALA A 46 19.13 15.88 32.29
CA ALA A 46 17.95 16.10 33.14
C ALA A 46 16.67 16.06 32.31
N CYS A 47 16.68 16.70 31.14
CA CYS A 47 15.57 16.67 30.19
C CYS A 47 15.22 15.24 29.74
N VAL A 48 16.23 14.41 29.45
CA VAL A 48 16.01 13.00 29.06
C VAL A 48 15.39 12.20 30.20
N ILE A 49 15.80 12.44 31.44
CA ILE A 49 15.24 11.75 32.61
C ILE A 49 13.76 12.12 32.82
N GLU A 50 13.42 13.39 32.66
CA GLU A 50 12.03 13.86 32.73
C GLU A 50 11.17 13.26 31.61
N GLU A 51 11.67 13.23 30.36
CA GLU A 51 10.98 12.58 29.23
C GLU A 51 10.77 11.07 29.47
N LEU A 52 11.75 10.38 30.05
CA LEU A 52 11.62 8.96 30.41
C LEU A 52 10.54 8.75 31.47
N ALA A 53 10.48 9.62 32.47
CA ALA A 53 9.45 9.55 33.51
C ALA A 53 8.04 9.74 32.94
N LEU A 54 7.85 10.65 31.96
CA LEU A 54 6.58 10.83 31.25
C LEU A 54 6.14 9.56 30.50
N HIS A 55 7.10 8.75 30.02
CA HIS A 55 6.83 7.49 29.33
C HIS A 55 6.75 6.26 30.27
N GLY A 56 6.70 6.49 31.59
CA GLY A 56 6.55 5.45 32.60
C GLY A 56 7.85 4.71 32.95
N VAL A 57 9.01 5.26 32.58
CA VAL A 57 10.34 4.73 32.91
C VAL A 57 10.93 5.62 34.01
N VAL A 58 10.70 5.26 35.28
CA VAL A 58 11.23 6.02 36.42
C VAL A 58 12.62 5.52 36.77
N VAL A 59 13.61 6.40 36.63
CA VAL A 59 15.02 6.10 36.92
C VAL A 59 15.35 6.22 38.42
N GLU A 60 16.43 5.60 38.86
CA GLU A 60 16.93 5.64 40.24
C GLU A 60 17.10 7.07 40.79
N GLN A 61 17.51 8.02 39.95
CA GLN A 61 17.66 9.43 40.37
C GLN A 61 16.34 10.09 40.81
N LEU A 62 15.21 9.60 40.32
CA LEU A 62 13.86 10.00 40.72
C LEU A 62 13.23 9.03 41.75
N GLY A 63 14.04 8.11 42.31
CA GLY A 63 13.59 7.09 43.26
C GLY A 63 12.94 5.86 42.63
N GLY A 64 13.13 5.63 41.32
CA GLY A 64 12.66 4.43 40.64
C GLY A 64 13.59 3.22 40.77
N GLU A 65 13.19 2.09 40.19
CA GLU A 65 13.96 0.84 40.20
C GLU A 65 14.91 0.69 39.00
N ILE A 66 14.83 1.59 38.02
CA ILE A 66 15.55 1.48 36.76
C ILE A 66 16.89 2.20 36.85
N GLN A 67 17.97 1.44 36.71
CA GLN A 67 19.34 1.97 36.68
C GLN A 67 19.56 2.85 35.46
N SER A 68 20.07 4.06 35.68
CA SER A 68 20.44 5.00 34.62
C SER A 68 21.93 5.30 34.64
N VAL A 69 22.64 5.05 33.53
CA VAL A 69 24.07 5.33 33.37
C VAL A 69 24.30 6.30 32.23
N GLU A 70 24.94 7.42 32.54
CA GLU A 70 25.39 8.42 31.57
C GLU A 70 26.68 7.99 30.89
N ILE A 71 26.68 7.83 29.56
CA ILE A 71 27.81 7.35 28.76
C ILE A 71 28.12 8.24 27.56
N SER A 72 29.38 8.20 27.11
CA SER A 72 29.73 8.63 25.75
C SER A 72 30.34 7.44 25.01
N ALA A 73 29.58 6.87 24.06
CA ALA A 73 30.05 5.73 23.26
C ALA A 73 31.27 6.10 22.40
N LEU A 74 31.31 7.31 21.83
CA LEU A 74 32.41 7.77 20.98
C LEU A 74 33.69 8.02 21.79
N LYS A 75 33.60 8.75 22.91
CA LYS A 75 34.75 9.03 23.77
C LYS A 75 35.08 7.90 24.75
N ARG A 76 34.28 6.83 24.76
CA ARG A 76 34.38 5.68 25.68
C ARG A 76 34.34 6.08 27.17
N ILE A 77 33.53 7.08 27.50
CA ILE A 77 33.37 7.57 28.88
C ILE A 77 32.29 6.75 29.58
N ASN A 78 32.52 6.41 30.86
CA ASN A 78 31.58 5.69 31.75
C ASN A 78 31.12 4.30 31.26
N LEU A 79 31.78 3.70 30.27
CA LEU A 79 31.47 2.33 29.83
C LEU A 79 31.69 1.27 30.93
N HIS A 80 32.67 1.50 31.82
CA HIS A 80 32.90 0.62 32.97
C HIS A 80 31.71 0.62 33.93
N LYS A 81 31.14 1.80 34.24
CA LYS A 81 29.94 1.92 35.08
C LYS A 81 28.74 1.21 34.48
N LEU A 82 28.57 1.30 33.15
CA LEU A 82 27.50 0.58 32.46
C LEU A 82 27.69 -0.94 32.59
N LEU A 83 28.93 -1.42 32.47
CA LEU A 83 29.24 -2.84 32.63
C LEU A 83 28.99 -3.30 34.07
N GLU A 84 29.40 -2.52 35.07
CA GLU A 84 29.13 -2.79 36.49
C GLU A 84 27.62 -2.85 36.78
N ALA A 85 26.83 -1.92 36.23
CA ALA A 85 25.37 -1.92 36.34
C ALA A 85 24.75 -3.18 35.72
N ILE A 86 25.17 -3.58 34.51
CA ILE A 86 24.69 -4.80 33.85
C ILE A 86 25.05 -6.04 34.67
N CYS A 87 26.28 -6.12 35.20
CA CYS A 87 26.71 -7.22 36.05
C CYS A 87 25.88 -7.29 37.35
N LEU A 88 25.68 -6.16 38.01
CA LEU A 88 24.87 -6.08 39.24
C LEU A 88 23.42 -6.51 38.97
N GLN A 89 22.83 -6.07 37.85
CA GLN A 89 21.50 -6.49 37.46
C GLN A 89 21.42 -7.99 37.18
N ALA A 90 22.41 -8.58 36.51
CA ALA A 90 22.47 -10.01 36.24
C ALA A 90 22.61 -10.84 37.54
N GLU A 91 23.37 -10.34 38.52
CA GLU A 91 23.50 -10.95 39.84
C GLU A 91 22.17 -10.93 40.61
N LEU A 92 21.45 -9.80 40.60
CA LEU A 92 20.13 -9.67 41.20
C LEU A 92 19.11 -10.63 40.58
N MET A 93 19.17 -10.84 39.26
CA MET A 93 18.33 -11.79 38.54
C MET A 93 18.65 -13.25 38.84
N GLN A 94 19.82 -13.55 39.44
CA GLN A 94 20.30 -14.91 39.70
C GLN A 94 20.18 -15.83 38.47
N ILE A 95 20.68 -15.37 37.32
CA ILE A 95 20.59 -16.10 36.06
C ILE A 95 21.28 -17.46 36.21
N ARG A 96 20.58 -18.54 35.87
CA ARG A 96 21.08 -19.93 35.94
C ARG A 96 20.80 -20.65 34.63
N ALA A 97 21.71 -21.54 34.27
CA ALA A 97 21.53 -22.45 33.15
C ALA A 97 22.08 -23.83 33.49
N ASP A 98 21.42 -24.87 33.01
CA ASP A 98 21.86 -26.26 33.15
C ASP A 98 22.73 -26.63 31.93
N PRO A 99 24.03 -26.93 32.10
CA PRO A 99 24.93 -27.27 30.99
C PRO A 99 24.90 -28.76 30.62
N THR A 100 24.24 -29.63 31.39
CA THR A 100 24.37 -31.09 31.25
C THR A 100 23.25 -31.71 30.44
N GLY A 101 22.07 -31.07 30.42
CA GLY A 101 20.89 -31.53 29.68
C GLY A 101 21.02 -31.48 28.15
N PRO A 102 19.98 -31.94 27.42
CA PRO A 102 19.90 -31.82 25.97
C PRO A 102 19.98 -30.35 25.55
N ALA A 103 20.56 -30.10 24.39
CA ALA A 103 20.71 -28.73 23.90
C ALA A 103 19.37 -28.13 23.49
N GLU A 104 19.07 -26.99 24.11
CA GLU A 104 17.99 -26.10 23.77
C GLU A 104 18.60 -24.76 23.35
N ALA A 105 18.17 -24.25 22.22
CA ALA A 105 18.65 -22.97 21.71
C ALA A 105 17.53 -22.21 21.00
N VAL A 106 17.69 -20.91 20.83
CA VAL A 106 16.78 -20.07 20.04
C VAL A 106 17.52 -19.59 18.80
N VAL A 107 16.89 -19.71 17.64
CA VAL A 107 17.41 -19.17 16.38
C VAL A 107 17.31 -17.66 16.42
N LEU A 108 18.43 -16.96 16.32
CA LEU A 108 18.48 -15.51 16.18
C LEU A 108 18.32 -15.10 14.72
N GLU A 109 19.15 -15.68 13.85
CA GLU A 109 19.17 -15.34 12.43
C GLU A 109 19.47 -16.58 11.59
N SER A 110 18.91 -16.61 10.39
CA SER A 110 19.17 -17.69 9.43
C SER A 110 19.53 -17.11 8.08
N LYS A 111 20.62 -17.60 7.49
CA LYS A 111 21.15 -17.13 6.22
C LYS A 111 21.73 -18.27 5.38
N LEU A 112 21.90 -18.01 4.09
CA LEU A 112 22.60 -18.92 3.19
C LEU A 112 24.00 -18.36 2.92
N GLU A 113 25.04 -19.11 3.30
CA GLU A 113 26.44 -18.70 3.16
C GLU A 113 27.15 -19.58 2.11
N HIS A 114 27.85 -18.93 1.18
CA HIS A 114 28.56 -19.63 0.11
C HIS A 114 29.66 -20.53 0.68
N GLY A 115 29.72 -21.78 0.22
CA GLY A 115 30.70 -22.79 0.69
C GLY A 115 30.29 -23.53 1.98
N ILE A 116 29.54 -22.90 2.88
CA ILE A 116 29.08 -23.53 4.13
C ILE A 116 27.65 -24.11 4.00
N GLY A 117 26.82 -23.46 3.18
CA GLY A 117 25.43 -23.85 2.93
C GLY A 117 24.44 -23.07 3.82
N LYS A 118 23.38 -23.74 4.27
CA LYS A 118 22.35 -23.15 5.15
C LYS A 118 22.88 -23.08 6.58
N VAL A 119 22.92 -21.88 7.14
CA VAL A 119 23.48 -21.59 8.47
C VAL A 119 22.45 -20.85 9.30
N ALA A 120 22.36 -21.19 10.59
CA ALA A 120 21.58 -20.44 11.55
C ALA A 120 22.46 -20.03 12.74
N THR A 121 22.35 -18.78 13.16
CA THR A 121 22.95 -18.24 14.38
C THR A 121 21.99 -18.56 15.53
N CYS A 122 22.42 -19.39 16.48
CA CYS A 122 21.59 -19.86 17.58
C CYS A 122 22.17 -19.41 18.92
N LEU A 123 21.31 -18.93 19.83
CA LEU A 123 21.64 -18.67 21.23
C LEU A 123 21.30 -19.90 22.07
N VAL A 124 22.29 -20.52 22.69
CA VAL A 124 22.07 -21.70 23.54
C VAL A 124 21.50 -21.26 24.89
N THR A 125 20.30 -21.75 25.24
CA THR A 125 19.62 -21.40 26.50
C THR A 125 19.87 -22.46 27.57
N ARG A 126 19.88 -23.73 27.18
CA ARG A 126 20.11 -24.88 28.07
C ARG A 126 20.90 -25.97 27.35
N GLY A 127 21.63 -26.76 28.11
CA GLY A 127 22.46 -27.85 27.60
C GLY A 127 23.68 -27.34 26.82
N GLN A 128 24.47 -28.27 26.31
CA GLN A 128 25.62 -27.93 25.47
C GLN A 128 25.37 -28.34 24.04
N LEU A 129 25.40 -27.39 23.11
CA LEU A 129 25.31 -27.68 21.69
C LEU A 129 26.65 -28.30 21.24
N ARG A 130 26.63 -29.54 20.76
CA ARG A 130 27.83 -30.24 20.26
C ARG A 130 27.73 -30.52 18.76
N LYS A 131 28.88 -30.80 18.13
CA LYS A 131 28.92 -31.25 16.73
C LYS A 131 28.57 -32.74 16.61
N THR A 132 27.99 -33.15 15.49
CA THR A 132 27.81 -34.56 15.13
C THR A 132 29.18 -35.25 15.01
N PRO A 133 29.40 -36.48 15.53
CA PRO A 133 28.41 -37.45 16.04
C PRO A 133 28.09 -37.34 17.54
N SER A 134 28.71 -36.41 18.26
CA SER A 134 28.55 -36.31 19.72
C SER A 134 27.23 -35.67 20.19
N SER A 135 26.47 -35.09 19.26
CA SER A 135 25.11 -34.58 19.46
C SER A 135 24.11 -35.38 18.64
N GLY A 136 22.87 -35.41 19.11
CA GLY A 136 21.73 -35.82 18.32
C GLY A 136 21.37 -34.80 17.22
N PRO A 137 20.38 -35.12 16.38
CA PRO A 137 19.83 -34.16 15.44
C PRO A 137 19.13 -33.00 16.15
N LEU A 138 19.25 -31.82 15.54
CA LEU A 138 18.57 -30.62 15.97
C LEU A 138 17.32 -30.42 15.11
N VAL A 139 16.22 -30.06 15.75
CA VAL A 139 14.98 -29.70 15.06
C VAL A 139 14.59 -28.29 15.47
N ALA A 140 14.37 -27.43 14.48
CA ALA A 140 13.83 -26.09 14.68
C ALA A 140 12.62 -25.91 13.77
N ASN A 141 11.44 -25.84 14.39
CA ASN A 141 10.16 -25.83 13.69
C ASN A 141 10.05 -27.01 12.69
N GLU A 142 10.04 -26.77 11.38
CA GLU A 142 10.01 -27.80 10.33
C GLU A 142 11.40 -28.17 9.78
N ALA A 143 12.44 -27.46 10.20
CA ALA A 143 13.79 -27.67 9.71
C ALA A 143 14.54 -28.70 10.56
N ILE A 144 15.23 -29.62 9.88
CA ILE A 144 16.16 -30.56 10.50
C ILE A 144 17.60 -30.11 10.28
N CYS A 145 18.45 -30.30 11.28
CA CYS A 145 19.88 -30.08 11.19
C CYS A 145 20.65 -31.22 11.82
N SER A 146 21.69 -31.64 11.11
CA SER A 146 22.77 -32.43 11.69
C SER A 146 23.97 -31.50 11.81
N PRO A 147 24.33 -31.00 13.01
CA PRO A 147 25.34 -29.96 13.17
C PRO A 147 26.73 -30.48 12.77
N ARG A 148 27.11 -30.23 11.51
CA ARG A 148 28.42 -30.64 10.94
C ARG A 148 29.53 -29.73 11.40
N MET A 149 29.22 -28.45 11.53
CA MET A 149 30.16 -27.42 11.91
C MET A 149 29.46 -26.39 12.78
N ILE A 150 30.15 -26.01 13.85
CA ILE A 150 29.74 -24.96 14.77
C ILE A 150 30.87 -23.91 14.77
N LEU A 151 30.50 -22.65 14.55
CA LEU A 151 31.41 -21.52 14.57
C LEU A 151 31.05 -20.58 15.72
N ASN A 152 32.05 -20.02 16.39
CA ASN A 152 31.83 -18.92 17.32
C ASN A 152 31.49 -17.62 16.56
N ASP A 153 31.16 -16.58 17.32
CA ASP A 153 30.98 -15.20 16.85
C ASP A 153 32.16 -14.68 16.02
N ARG A 154 33.39 -15.09 16.36
CA ARG A 154 34.64 -14.75 15.65
C ARG A 154 34.90 -15.55 14.38
N GLY A 155 34.09 -16.56 14.07
CA GLY A 155 34.25 -17.43 12.89
C GLY A 155 35.20 -18.61 13.06
N GLU A 156 35.68 -18.87 14.27
CA GLU A 156 36.51 -20.03 14.61
C GLU A 156 35.66 -21.27 14.87
N ARG A 157 36.18 -22.45 14.51
CA ARG A 157 35.49 -23.72 14.66
C ARG A 157 35.60 -24.23 16.09
N ILE A 158 34.46 -24.49 16.72
CA ILE A 158 34.37 -25.01 18.09
C ILE A 158 33.64 -26.36 18.10
N SER A 159 33.98 -27.21 19.07
CA SER A 159 33.37 -28.54 19.22
C SER A 159 32.07 -28.52 20.02
N SER A 160 31.95 -27.58 20.95
CA SER A 160 30.82 -27.46 21.87
C SER A 160 30.60 -26.01 22.29
N VAL A 161 29.35 -25.67 22.59
CA VAL A 161 28.93 -24.33 23.03
C VAL A 161 28.14 -24.47 24.33
N SER A 162 28.48 -23.66 25.33
CA SER A 162 27.78 -23.61 26.61
C SER A 162 26.56 -22.69 26.56
N PRO A 163 25.58 -22.86 27.49
CA PRO A 163 24.47 -21.92 27.62
C PRO A 163 24.95 -20.47 27.80
N GLY A 164 24.19 -19.52 27.25
CA GLY A 164 24.48 -18.09 27.26
C GLY A 164 25.36 -17.60 26.11
N TYR A 165 26.00 -18.51 25.36
CA TYR A 165 26.79 -18.17 24.19
C TYR A 165 26.02 -18.39 22.89
N VAL A 166 26.39 -17.61 21.89
CA VAL A 166 25.85 -17.70 20.53
C VAL A 166 26.80 -18.51 19.66
N ALA A 167 26.24 -19.35 18.79
CA ALA A 167 27.01 -20.08 17.81
C ALA A 167 26.29 -20.19 16.46
N LYS A 168 27.08 -20.14 15.38
CA LYS A 168 26.58 -20.38 14.03
C LYS A 168 26.64 -21.88 13.75
N VAL A 169 25.49 -22.47 13.52
CA VAL A 169 25.31 -23.89 13.27
C VAL A 169 25.08 -24.13 11.79
N ALA A 170 25.93 -24.93 11.18
CA ALA A 170 25.82 -25.35 9.79
C ALA A 170 25.44 -26.83 9.69
N GLY A 171 24.65 -27.17 8.65
CA GLY A 171 24.13 -28.52 8.44
C GLY A 171 22.61 -28.62 8.42
N TRP A 172 21.93 -27.48 8.29
CA TRP A 172 20.49 -27.40 8.11
C TRP A 172 20.07 -27.92 6.74
N LYS A 173 19.08 -28.82 6.70
CA LYS A 173 18.47 -29.28 5.45
C LYS A 173 17.59 -28.18 4.85
N ASP A 174 16.78 -27.55 5.69
CA ASP A 174 15.92 -26.40 5.38
C ASP A 174 16.24 -25.25 6.33
N LEU A 175 16.01 -24.01 5.89
CA LEU A 175 16.36 -22.84 6.68
C LEU A 175 15.32 -22.69 7.82
N PRO A 176 15.73 -22.68 9.10
CA PRO A 176 14.78 -22.48 10.19
C PRO A 176 14.34 -21.00 10.25
N PRO A 177 13.08 -20.73 10.61
CA PRO A 177 12.62 -19.35 10.80
C PRO A 177 13.28 -18.71 12.02
N ALA A 178 13.45 -17.38 11.98
CA ALA A 178 14.02 -16.62 13.09
C ALA A 178 13.08 -16.68 14.31
N GLY A 179 13.65 -16.68 15.51
CA GLY A 179 12.91 -16.83 16.77
C GLY A 179 12.44 -18.26 17.09
N SER A 180 12.70 -19.24 16.22
CA SER A 180 12.29 -20.62 16.48
C SER A 180 13.14 -21.30 17.56
N LEU A 181 12.50 -22.15 18.36
CA LEU A 181 13.18 -22.99 19.34
C LEU A 181 13.83 -24.20 18.64
N VAL A 182 15.12 -24.35 18.87
CA VAL A 182 15.94 -25.50 18.49
C VAL A 182 15.95 -26.49 19.65
N LEU A 183 15.56 -27.72 19.37
CA LEU A 183 15.60 -28.82 20.33
C LEU A 183 16.48 -29.93 19.80
N GLU A 184 17.38 -30.43 20.65
CA GLU A 184 18.12 -31.66 20.41
C GLU A 184 17.24 -32.89 20.69
N LEU A 185 17.26 -33.84 19.76
CA LEU A 185 16.55 -35.11 19.84
C LEU A 185 17.53 -36.28 19.86
N THR A 186 17.05 -37.46 20.28
CA THR A 186 17.87 -38.66 20.41
C THR A 186 18.23 -39.32 19.08
N SER A 187 17.30 -39.33 18.12
CA SER A 187 17.45 -40.06 16.85
C SER A 187 16.94 -39.29 15.64
N MET A 188 17.56 -39.51 14.48
CA MET A 188 17.10 -38.95 13.19
C MET A 188 15.71 -39.44 12.80
N SER A 189 15.33 -40.65 13.20
CA SER A 189 13.99 -41.19 12.92
C SER A 189 12.92 -40.40 13.68
N GLU A 190 13.16 -40.13 14.95
CA GLU A 190 12.28 -39.34 15.82
C GLU A 190 12.16 -37.90 15.30
N ALA A 191 13.28 -37.28 14.92
CA ALA A 191 13.29 -35.95 14.32
C ALA A 191 12.45 -35.88 13.02
N ALA A 192 12.54 -36.90 12.16
CA ALA A 192 11.77 -36.97 10.93
C ALA A 192 10.26 -37.12 11.20
N GLU A 193 9.88 -37.90 12.23
CA GLU A 193 8.49 -38.07 12.65
C GLU A 193 7.90 -36.76 13.18
N VAL A 194 8.62 -36.05 14.04
CA VAL A 194 8.22 -34.73 14.57
C VAL A 194 8.01 -33.73 13.43
N ILE A 195 8.91 -33.68 12.45
CA ILE A 195 8.77 -32.77 11.31
C ILE A 195 7.58 -33.16 10.42
N ARG A 196 7.39 -34.45 10.15
CA ARG A 196 6.23 -34.93 9.40
C ARG A 196 4.93 -34.56 10.09
N PHE A 197 4.87 -34.71 11.41
CA PHE A 197 3.71 -34.32 12.22
C PHE A 197 3.45 -32.81 12.14
N ARG A 198 4.47 -31.97 12.35
CA ARG A 198 4.36 -30.50 12.23
C ARG A 198 3.91 -30.06 10.83
N ARG A 199 4.48 -30.68 9.79
CA ARG A 199 4.13 -30.40 8.40
C ARG A 199 2.68 -30.80 8.09
N ASN A 200 2.21 -31.92 8.62
CA ASN A 200 0.82 -32.34 8.46
C ASN A 200 -0.15 -31.34 9.11
N ILE A 201 0.16 -30.85 10.33
CA ILE A 201 -0.64 -29.81 11.00
C ILE A 201 -0.68 -28.54 10.15
N ARG A 202 0.47 -28.07 9.64
CA ARG A 202 0.51 -26.89 8.76
C ARG A 202 -0.31 -27.09 7.48
N MET A 203 -0.21 -28.27 6.86
CA MET A 203 -0.98 -28.59 5.65
C MET A 203 -2.48 -28.66 5.92
N GLN A 204 -2.91 -29.20 7.07
CA GLN A 204 -4.31 -29.21 7.47
C GLN A 204 -4.84 -27.80 7.70
N LYS A 205 -4.11 -26.96 8.46
CA LYS A 205 -4.49 -25.57 8.69
C LYS A 205 -4.60 -24.78 7.38
N LYS A 206 -3.62 -24.96 6.47
CA LYS A 206 -3.70 -24.33 5.14
C LYS A 206 -4.89 -24.85 4.32
N ALA A 207 -5.18 -26.15 4.38
CA ALA A 207 -6.34 -26.70 3.69
C ALA A 207 -7.67 -26.15 4.24
N GLU A 208 -7.76 -25.90 5.53
CA GLU A 208 -8.91 -25.23 6.16
C GLU A 208 -9.03 -23.77 5.69
N GLU A 209 -7.93 -23.01 5.69
CA GLU A 209 -7.89 -21.62 5.20
C GLU A 209 -8.26 -21.53 3.71
N ASP A 210 -7.70 -22.41 2.88
CA ASP A 210 -8.01 -22.53 1.46
C ASP A 210 -9.48 -22.93 1.25
N HIS A 211 -10.03 -23.80 2.13
CA HIS A 211 -11.43 -24.19 2.10
C HIS A 211 -12.36 -23.02 2.43
N THR A 212 -12.05 -22.23 3.47
CA THR A 212 -12.82 -21.03 3.80
C THR A 212 -12.76 -20.00 2.69
N ALA A 213 -11.57 -19.73 2.14
CA ALA A 213 -11.41 -18.79 1.02
C ALA A 213 -12.14 -19.26 -0.25
N TYR A 214 -12.21 -20.58 -0.46
CA TYR A 214 -13.04 -21.16 -1.52
C TYR A 214 -14.53 -20.91 -1.28
N LEU A 215 -15.03 -21.17 -0.06
CA LEU A 215 -16.44 -20.93 0.28
C LEU A 215 -16.83 -19.46 0.11
N ASP A 216 -15.99 -18.53 0.56
CA ASP A 216 -16.23 -17.09 0.41
C ASP A 216 -16.31 -16.67 -1.07
N LYS A 217 -15.41 -17.20 -1.91
CA LYS A 217 -15.46 -16.97 -3.37
C LYS A 217 -16.70 -17.57 -4.01
N MET A 218 -17.23 -18.68 -3.48
CA MET A 218 -18.43 -19.34 -4.01
C MET A 218 -19.73 -18.72 -3.52
N ALA A 219 -19.75 -18.06 -2.36
CA ALA A 219 -20.95 -17.47 -1.76
C ALA A 219 -21.77 -16.57 -2.72
N PRO A 220 -21.21 -15.58 -3.45
CA PRO A 220 -22.01 -14.73 -4.34
C PRO A 220 -22.62 -15.52 -5.50
N TYR A 221 -21.91 -16.53 -6.01
CA TYR A 221 -22.44 -17.42 -7.03
C TYR A 221 -23.59 -18.28 -6.48
N GLN A 222 -23.44 -18.81 -5.26
CA GLN A 222 -24.46 -19.63 -4.61
C GLN A 222 -25.73 -18.82 -4.35
N GLU A 223 -25.62 -17.59 -3.85
CA GLU A 223 -26.77 -16.71 -3.60
C GLU A 223 -27.55 -16.40 -4.89
N GLN A 224 -26.86 -16.02 -5.97
CA GLN A 224 -27.50 -15.76 -7.26
C GLN A 224 -28.13 -17.02 -7.86
N TYR A 225 -27.49 -18.17 -7.68
CA TYR A 225 -28.04 -19.45 -8.13
C TYR A 225 -29.30 -19.85 -7.34
N ASP A 226 -29.31 -19.65 -6.03
CA ASP A 226 -30.47 -19.89 -5.18
C ASP A 226 -31.62 -18.94 -5.49
N GLU A 227 -31.33 -17.67 -5.76
CA GLU A 227 -32.33 -16.70 -6.22
C GLU A 227 -32.94 -17.13 -7.56
N PHE A 228 -32.10 -17.55 -8.52
CA PHE A 228 -32.54 -18.13 -9.78
C PHE A 228 -33.46 -19.35 -9.58
N LEU A 229 -33.13 -20.24 -8.63
CA LEU A 229 -33.99 -21.39 -8.29
C LEU A 229 -35.33 -20.94 -7.67
N ARG A 230 -35.33 -19.92 -6.80
CA ARG A 230 -36.56 -19.35 -6.22
C ARG A 230 -37.45 -18.72 -7.29
N GLU A 231 -36.89 -17.97 -8.24
CA GLU A 231 -37.65 -17.41 -9.37
C GLU A 231 -38.24 -18.50 -10.26
N ARG A 232 -37.47 -19.56 -10.50
CA ARG A 232 -37.92 -20.70 -11.31
C ARG A 232 -39.07 -21.45 -10.65
N ALA A 233 -39.07 -21.57 -9.32
CA ALA A 233 -40.16 -22.20 -8.56
C ALA A 233 -41.46 -21.36 -8.61
N LYS A 234 -41.35 -20.03 -8.62
CA LYS A 234 -42.50 -19.11 -8.71
C LYS A 234 -43.09 -19.00 -10.13
N SER A 235 -42.27 -19.22 -11.17
CA SER A 235 -42.65 -18.97 -12.56
C SER A 235 -43.33 -20.18 -13.25
N PRO A 236 -44.40 -19.97 -14.04
CA PRO A 236 -45.06 -21.04 -14.78
C PRO A 236 -44.16 -21.66 -15.86
N ARG A 237 -44.37 -22.95 -16.17
CA ARG A 237 -43.53 -23.76 -17.09
C ARG A 237 -43.26 -23.13 -18.46
N VAL A 238 -44.19 -22.34 -18.99
CA VAL A 238 -44.05 -21.67 -20.29
C VAL A 238 -42.91 -20.65 -20.30
N MET A 239 -42.61 -20.04 -19.15
CA MET A 239 -41.56 -19.03 -18.99
C MET A 239 -40.16 -19.64 -18.81
N TRP A 240 -40.05 -20.96 -18.60
CA TRP A 240 -38.77 -21.62 -18.32
C TRP A 240 -37.74 -21.47 -19.43
N ARG A 241 -38.17 -21.35 -20.70
CA ARG A 241 -37.26 -21.11 -21.83
C ARG A 241 -36.58 -19.73 -21.73
N LYS A 242 -37.33 -18.71 -21.29
CA LYS A 242 -36.79 -17.35 -21.08
C LYS A 242 -35.94 -17.30 -19.83
N LEU A 243 -36.40 -17.92 -18.74
CA LEU A 243 -35.66 -17.94 -17.48
C LEU A 243 -34.34 -18.69 -17.60
N SER A 244 -34.29 -19.81 -18.33
CA SER A 244 -33.06 -20.56 -18.57
C SER A 244 -31.97 -19.75 -19.30
N ALA A 245 -32.33 -18.67 -19.99
CA ALA A 245 -31.37 -17.76 -20.61
C ALA A 245 -30.69 -16.84 -19.57
N ASN A 246 -31.34 -16.59 -18.43
CA ASN A 246 -30.82 -15.80 -17.31
C ASN A 246 -30.10 -16.66 -16.26
N ARG A 247 -29.60 -17.85 -16.63
CA ARG A 247 -28.84 -18.68 -15.69
C ARG A 247 -27.55 -17.94 -15.32
N PRO A 248 -27.23 -17.79 -14.03
CA PRO A 248 -25.97 -17.19 -13.62
C PRO A 248 -24.81 -18.05 -14.13
N ASP A 249 -23.84 -17.38 -14.76
CA ASP A 249 -22.59 -18.00 -15.21
C ASP A 249 -21.50 -17.70 -14.18
N PHE A 250 -20.78 -18.74 -13.77
CA PHE A 250 -19.77 -18.63 -12.73
C PHE A 250 -18.64 -17.68 -13.12
N GLN A 251 -18.24 -17.73 -14.39
CA GLN A 251 -17.09 -16.96 -14.89
C GLN A 251 -17.39 -15.46 -14.94
N SER A 252 -18.60 -15.08 -15.34
CA SER A 252 -19.03 -13.68 -15.37
C SER A 252 -19.17 -13.09 -13.97
N ILE A 253 -19.63 -13.89 -12.99
CA ILE A 253 -19.77 -13.47 -11.60
C ILE A 253 -18.40 -13.24 -10.98
N LEU A 254 -17.45 -14.16 -11.17
CA LEU A 254 -16.08 -13.95 -10.68
C LEU A 254 -15.42 -12.71 -11.28
N GLN A 255 -15.60 -12.46 -12.59
CA GLN A 255 -15.08 -11.26 -13.24
C GLN A 255 -15.73 -9.98 -12.69
N ALA A 256 -17.03 -10.02 -12.37
CA ALA A 256 -17.72 -8.88 -11.76
C ALA A 256 -17.24 -8.58 -10.34
N THR A 257 -16.80 -9.61 -9.59
CA THR A 257 -16.28 -9.47 -8.22
C THR A 257 -14.80 -9.05 -8.19
N GLN A 258 -14.05 -9.19 -9.29
CA GLN A 258 -12.68 -8.69 -9.35
C GLN A 258 -12.68 -7.16 -9.34
N SER A 259 -12.24 -6.59 -8.23
CA SER A 259 -12.01 -5.16 -8.11
C SER A 259 -11.01 -4.72 -9.18
N GLY A 260 -11.33 -3.70 -9.97
CA GLY A 260 -10.46 -3.12 -11.01
C GLY A 260 -9.21 -2.42 -10.47
N VAL A 261 -8.73 -2.84 -9.30
CA VAL A 261 -7.55 -2.35 -8.60
C VAL A 261 -6.31 -2.98 -9.27
N PRO A 262 -5.28 -2.18 -9.59
CA PRO A 262 -4.05 -2.71 -10.17
C PRO A 262 -3.33 -3.64 -9.19
N VAL A 263 -2.80 -4.74 -9.73
CA VAL A 263 -2.01 -5.73 -8.99
C VAL A 263 -0.55 -5.57 -9.36
N LEU A 264 0.34 -5.50 -8.36
CA LEU A 264 1.78 -5.44 -8.54
C LEU A 264 2.44 -6.73 -8.01
N PRO A 265 2.81 -7.68 -8.89
CA PRO A 265 3.53 -8.88 -8.49
C PRO A 265 5.00 -8.58 -8.19
N LEU A 266 5.47 -9.03 -7.03
CA LEU A 266 6.81 -8.80 -6.51
C LEU A 266 7.48 -10.11 -6.11
N LEU A 267 8.74 -10.29 -6.50
CA LEU A 267 9.60 -11.39 -6.05
C LEU A 267 10.71 -10.82 -5.16
N ILE A 268 10.84 -11.31 -3.93
CA ILE A 268 11.78 -10.76 -2.94
C ILE A 268 12.86 -11.79 -2.59
N LYS A 269 14.12 -11.36 -2.68
CA LYS A 269 15.29 -12.11 -2.22
C LYS A 269 16.08 -11.30 -1.22
N THR A 270 16.42 -11.93 -0.10
CA THR A 270 17.21 -11.31 0.97
C THR A 270 18.39 -12.18 1.37
N ASP A 271 19.32 -11.60 2.11
CA ASP A 271 20.49 -12.30 2.67
C ASP A 271 20.13 -13.11 3.94
N VAL A 272 19.26 -12.55 4.77
CA VAL A 272 18.79 -13.11 6.04
C VAL A 272 17.27 -13.24 6.05
N HIS A 273 16.77 -14.26 6.75
CA HIS A 273 15.33 -14.49 6.90
C HIS A 273 14.59 -13.36 7.63
N GLY A 274 15.16 -12.80 8.70
CA GLY A 274 14.52 -11.71 9.45
C GLY A 274 14.29 -10.44 8.61
N SER A 275 15.21 -10.14 7.69
CA SER A 275 15.04 -9.04 6.73
C SER A 275 13.89 -9.29 5.76
N LEU A 276 13.67 -10.55 5.33
CA LEU A 276 12.55 -10.92 4.47
C LEU A 276 11.21 -10.67 5.15
N GLU A 277 11.09 -11.08 6.41
CA GLU A 277 9.86 -10.87 7.21
C GLU A 277 9.62 -9.38 7.43
N ALA A 278 10.66 -8.62 7.82
CA ALA A 278 10.54 -7.18 8.02
C ALA A 278 10.08 -6.44 6.75
N ILE A 279 10.64 -6.77 5.59
CA ILE A 279 10.23 -6.20 4.32
C ILE A 279 8.78 -6.57 4.01
N ARG A 280 8.39 -7.84 4.19
CA ARG A 280 7.01 -8.27 3.96
C ARG A 280 6.01 -7.54 4.85
N THR A 281 6.34 -7.34 6.13
CA THR A 281 5.51 -6.58 7.06
C THR A 281 5.35 -5.14 6.61
N ILE A 282 6.43 -4.46 6.23
CA ILE A 282 6.38 -3.08 5.73
C ILE A 282 5.53 -2.99 4.47
N LEU A 283 5.74 -3.88 3.51
CA LEU A 283 4.98 -3.89 2.26
C LEU A 283 3.50 -4.25 2.48
N SER A 284 3.19 -5.07 3.49
CA SER A 284 1.79 -5.36 3.87
C SER A 284 1.03 -4.17 4.46
N THR A 285 1.74 -3.11 4.89
CA THR A 285 1.12 -1.85 5.33
C THR A 285 0.57 -1.02 4.16
N CYS A 286 0.90 -1.37 2.91
CA CYS A 286 0.35 -0.70 1.73
C CYS A 286 -1.19 -0.84 1.69
N PRO A 287 -1.95 0.25 1.47
CA PRO A 287 -3.40 0.19 1.42
C PRO A 287 -3.89 -0.62 0.21
N SER A 288 -4.65 -1.69 0.48
CA SER A 288 -5.22 -2.59 -0.53
C SER A 288 -6.24 -1.92 -1.46
N ASP A 289 -6.76 -0.75 -1.09
CA ASP A 289 -7.74 0.00 -1.88
C ASP A 289 -7.11 0.64 -3.14
N GLU A 290 -5.81 0.90 -3.11
CA GLU A 290 -5.09 1.58 -4.19
C GLU A 290 -4.35 0.59 -5.10
N CYS A 291 -3.63 -0.37 -4.51
CA CYS A 291 -2.91 -1.40 -5.24
C CYS A 291 -2.77 -2.66 -4.38
N VAL A 292 -2.97 -3.82 -5.00
CA VAL A 292 -2.74 -5.11 -4.34
C VAL A 292 -1.32 -5.58 -4.64
N LEU A 293 -0.49 -5.68 -3.61
CA LEU A 293 0.86 -6.24 -3.72
C LEU A 293 0.77 -7.78 -3.62
N GLU A 294 1.16 -8.46 -4.69
CA GLU A 294 1.22 -9.92 -4.71
C GLU A 294 2.66 -10.40 -4.54
N PHE A 295 2.92 -11.13 -3.47
CA PHE A 295 4.25 -11.72 -3.25
C PHE A 295 4.34 -13.08 -3.94
N GLY A 296 5.20 -13.16 -4.95
CA GLY A 296 5.59 -14.42 -5.59
C GLY A 296 6.54 -15.24 -4.70
N GLN A 297 7.45 -15.98 -5.34
CA GLN A 297 8.39 -16.84 -4.63
C GLN A 297 9.45 -16.04 -3.86
N SER A 298 9.16 -15.74 -2.60
CA SER A 298 10.09 -15.07 -1.69
C SER A 298 11.06 -16.06 -1.04
N GLY A 299 12.32 -15.68 -0.85
CA GLY A 299 13.29 -16.56 -0.21
C GLY A 299 14.61 -15.90 0.17
N VAL A 300 15.48 -16.68 0.80
CA VAL A 300 16.80 -16.23 1.28
C VAL A 300 17.90 -16.81 0.39
N GLY A 301 18.86 -15.98 0.01
CA GLY A 301 20.01 -16.35 -0.82
C GLY A 301 20.08 -15.60 -2.17
N PRO A 302 21.13 -15.88 -2.97
CA PRO A 302 21.35 -15.24 -4.26
C PRO A 302 20.26 -15.59 -5.27
N LEU A 303 20.00 -14.65 -6.19
CA LEU A 303 19.01 -14.83 -7.26
C LEU A 303 19.44 -15.97 -8.19
N THR A 304 18.54 -16.93 -8.40
CA THR A 304 18.75 -18.10 -9.27
C THR A 304 18.06 -17.97 -10.63
N GLU A 305 18.47 -18.76 -11.62
CA GLU A 305 17.90 -18.75 -12.97
C GLU A 305 16.39 -19.07 -12.96
N SER A 306 15.97 -20.09 -12.20
CA SER A 306 14.56 -20.49 -12.06
C SER A 306 13.67 -19.40 -11.47
N GLU A 307 14.23 -18.54 -10.62
CA GLU A 307 13.48 -17.42 -10.03
C GLU A 307 13.28 -16.29 -11.05
N VAL A 308 14.24 -16.08 -11.95
CA VAL A 308 14.10 -15.10 -13.04
C VAL A 308 13.07 -15.59 -14.06
N GLU A 309 13.07 -16.88 -14.41
CA GLU A 309 12.03 -17.49 -15.25
C GLU A 309 10.64 -17.37 -14.62
N THR A 310 10.54 -17.60 -13.31
CA THR A 310 9.28 -17.45 -12.58
C THR A 310 8.83 -15.97 -12.53
N ALA A 311 9.77 -15.04 -12.39
CA ALA A 311 9.48 -13.61 -12.43
C ALA A 311 8.98 -13.18 -13.81
N GLU A 312 9.56 -13.69 -14.89
CA GLU A 312 9.09 -13.43 -16.26
C GLU A 312 7.68 -13.99 -16.49
N ALA A 313 7.43 -15.24 -16.09
CA ALA A 313 6.11 -15.85 -16.23
C ALA A 313 5.00 -15.10 -15.47
N LEU A 314 5.33 -14.47 -14.34
CA LEU A 314 4.42 -13.67 -13.53
C LEU A 314 4.41 -12.17 -13.88
N ASN A 315 5.26 -11.73 -14.80
CA ASN A 315 5.59 -10.30 -15.02
C ASN A 315 5.92 -9.58 -13.70
N ALA A 316 6.58 -10.27 -12.78
CA ALA A 316 6.93 -9.78 -11.46
C ALA A 316 8.23 -8.98 -11.47
N THR A 317 8.29 -7.93 -10.65
CA THR A 317 9.54 -7.19 -10.41
C THR A 317 10.36 -7.90 -9.33
N VAL A 318 11.66 -8.09 -9.58
CA VAL A 318 12.57 -8.75 -8.65
C VAL A 318 13.26 -7.72 -7.76
N LEU A 319 13.09 -7.85 -6.44
CA LEU A 319 13.71 -7.04 -5.40
C LEU A 319 14.78 -7.84 -4.68
N LEU A 320 16.03 -7.37 -4.73
CA LEU A 320 17.17 -7.96 -4.04
C LEU A 320 17.59 -7.05 -2.87
N PHE A 321 17.62 -7.61 -1.66
CA PHE A 321 18.06 -6.91 -0.46
C PHE A 321 19.37 -7.50 0.05
N ASN A 322 20.44 -6.70 0.04
CA ASN A 322 21.80 -7.09 0.44
C ASN A 322 22.32 -8.37 -0.26
N VAL A 323 21.84 -8.63 -1.47
CA VAL A 323 22.13 -9.85 -2.23
C VAL A 323 22.48 -9.50 -3.67
N THR A 324 23.45 -10.23 -4.21
CA THR A 324 23.86 -10.14 -5.61
C THR A 324 23.30 -11.30 -6.43
N PRO A 325 22.87 -11.07 -7.69
CA PRO A 325 22.44 -12.14 -8.57
C PRO A 325 23.61 -13.01 -9.03
N LEU A 326 23.34 -14.29 -9.30
CA LEU A 326 24.34 -15.17 -9.93
C LEU A 326 24.64 -14.69 -11.36
N PRO A 327 25.88 -14.87 -11.88
CA PRO A 327 26.25 -14.36 -13.20
C PRO A 327 25.34 -14.82 -14.34
N ARG A 328 24.92 -16.10 -14.32
CA ARG A 328 23.99 -16.64 -15.30
C ARG A 328 22.57 -16.09 -15.15
N ALA A 329 22.11 -15.93 -13.91
CA ALA A 329 20.80 -15.34 -13.63
C ALA A 329 20.73 -13.87 -14.07
N ALA A 330 21.83 -13.11 -13.92
CA ALA A 330 21.93 -11.73 -14.39
C ALA A 330 21.84 -11.63 -15.93
N GLN A 331 22.57 -12.49 -16.65
CA GLN A 331 22.49 -12.57 -18.12
C GLN A 331 21.08 -12.93 -18.60
N LEU A 332 20.44 -13.89 -17.91
CA LEU A 332 19.07 -14.30 -18.23
C LEU A 332 18.08 -13.17 -17.98
N ALA A 333 18.20 -12.44 -16.87
CA ALA A 333 17.36 -11.29 -16.56
C ALA A 333 17.48 -10.17 -17.60
N GLU A 334 18.71 -9.87 -18.08
CA GLU A 334 18.93 -8.93 -19.16
C GLU A 334 18.29 -9.39 -20.48
N SER A 335 18.40 -10.69 -20.79
CA SER A 335 17.84 -11.26 -22.02
C SER A 335 16.30 -11.24 -22.04
N LEU A 336 15.68 -11.53 -20.89
CA LEU A 336 14.21 -11.54 -20.71
C LEU A 336 13.66 -10.16 -20.34
N ARG A 337 14.52 -9.16 -20.15
CA ARG A 337 14.17 -7.78 -19.71
C ARG A 337 13.37 -7.75 -18.41
N VAL A 338 13.69 -8.65 -17.48
CA VAL A 338 13.09 -8.66 -16.14
C VAL A 338 13.67 -7.50 -15.34
N ALA A 339 12.80 -6.72 -14.70
CA ALA A 339 13.23 -5.62 -13.83
C ALA A 339 13.83 -6.17 -12.53
N VAL A 340 15.15 -6.00 -12.36
CA VAL A 340 15.87 -6.39 -11.14
C VAL A 340 16.36 -5.13 -10.42
N ARG A 341 15.93 -4.92 -9.17
CA ARG A 341 16.38 -3.80 -8.33
C ARG A 341 17.14 -4.30 -7.11
N GLN A 342 18.25 -3.63 -6.79
CA GLN A 342 19.12 -3.98 -5.67
C GLN A 342 19.11 -2.87 -4.63
N HIS A 343 18.91 -3.24 -3.37
CA HIS A 343 18.86 -2.31 -2.25
C HIS A 343 19.66 -2.84 -1.05
N ASN A 344 20.30 -1.91 -0.34
CA ASN A 344 21.00 -2.20 0.92
C ASN A 344 20.30 -1.55 2.13
N ILE A 345 19.30 -0.70 1.88
CA ILE A 345 18.58 0.07 2.90
C ILE A 345 17.08 -0.15 2.70
N ILE A 346 16.39 -0.59 3.74
CA ILE A 346 14.97 -1.00 3.68
C ILE A 346 14.07 0.17 3.25
N TYR A 347 14.32 1.39 3.74
CA TYR A 347 13.51 2.56 3.39
C TYR A 347 13.58 2.91 1.89
N ARG A 348 14.76 2.81 1.27
CA ARG A 348 14.92 3.04 -0.17
C ARG A 348 14.16 2.01 -0.98
N LEU A 349 14.17 0.75 -0.55
CA LEU A 349 13.38 -0.30 -1.18
C LEU A 349 11.88 0.03 -1.10
N ALA A 350 11.42 0.50 0.05
CA ALA A 350 10.03 0.83 0.27
C ALA A 350 9.59 2.04 -0.59
N GLU A 351 10.42 3.06 -0.69
CA GLU A 351 10.25 4.21 -1.59
C GLU A 351 10.16 3.78 -3.06
N ASP A 352 11.07 2.92 -3.51
CA ASP A 352 11.06 2.37 -4.87
C ASP A 352 9.77 1.60 -5.17
N VAL A 353 9.26 0.81 -4.21
CA VAL A 353 7.98 0.11 -4.38
C VAL A 353 6.81 1.10 -4.45
N ARG A 354 6.83 2.14 -3.63
CA ARG A 354 5.83 3.22 -3.69
C ARG A 354 5.84 3.93 -5.05
N GLU A 355 7.01 4.20 -5.62
CA GLU A 355 7.12 4.75 -6.97
C GLU A 355 6.53 3.82 -8.04
N MET A 356 6.76 2.50 -7.92
CA MET A 356 6.16 1.52 -8.82
C MET A 356 4.63 1.50 -8.70
N VAL A 357 4.10 1.56 -7.47
CA VAL A 357 2.67 1.69 -7.23
C VAL A 357 2.13 2.96 -7.88
N ASN A 358 2.79 4.11 -7.69
CA ASN A 358 2.39 5.38 -8.28
C ASN A 358 2.34 5.34 -9.83
N GLN A 359 3.25 4.59 -10.46
CA GLN A 359 3.23 4.41 -11.92
C GLN A 359 2.08 3.52 -12.41
N LEU A 360 1.63 2.58 -11.59
CA LEU A 360 0.53 1.67 -11.89
C LEU A 360 -0.84 2.27 -11.57
N LEU A 361 -0.91 3.27 -10.70
CA LEU A 361 -2.16 3.90 -10.33
C LEU A 361 -2.80 4.60 -11.53
N PRO A 362 -4.12 4.39 -11.75
CA PRO A 362 -4.82 5.10 -12.81
C PRO A 362 -4.79 6.60 -12.51
N SER A 363 -4.53 7.40 -13.54
CA SER A 363 -4.54 8.86 -13.44
C SER A 363 -5.92 9.35 -12.99
N SER A 364 -5.95 10.24 -12.01
CA SER A 364 -7.19 10.93 -11.61
C SER A 364 -7.46 12.10 -12.54
N PHE A 365 -8.74 12.32 -12.84
CA PHE A 365 -9.19 13.48 -13.59
C PHE A 365 -9.75 14.50 -12.62
N VAL A 366 -9.16 15.70 -12.59
CA VAL A 366 -9.63 16.81 -11.76
C VAL A 366 -10.31 17.84 -12.63
N GLU A 367 -11.52 18.23 -12.26
CA GLU A 367 -12.26 19.32 -12.92
C GLU A 367 -11.77 20.67 -12.38
N LYS A 368 -11.19 21.50 -13.25
CA LYS A 368 -10.86 22.89 -12.92
C LYS A 368 -11.72 23.84 -13.74
N VAL A 369 -12.52 24.67 -13.06
CA VAL A 369 -13.33 25.70 -13.72
C VAL A 369 -12.42 26.81 -14.25
N VAL A 370 -12.53 27.11 -15.54
CA VAL A 370 -11.71 28.13 -16.24
C VAL A 370 -12.50 29.41 -16.50
N GLY A 371 -13.82 29.31 -16.69
CA GLY A 371 -14.65 30.48 -16.93
C GLY A 371 -16.15 30.24 -16.73
N GLU A 372 -16.87 31.33 -16.58
CA GLU A 372 -18.33 31.37 -16.43
C GLU A 372 -18.91 32.37 -17.43
N ALA A 373 -20.07 32.05 -17.99
CA ALA A 373 -20.80 32.91 -18.91
C ALA A 373 -22.30 32.85 -18.64
N GLU A 374 -22.98 33.97 -18.80
CA GLU A 374 -24.43 34.07 -18.64
C GLU A 374 -25.11 34.08 -20.01
N ILE A 375 -26.17 33.29 -20.17
CA ILE A 375 -26.95 33.24 -21.41
C ILE A 375 -27.88 34.45 -21.48
N LEU A 376 -27.72 35.27 -22.52
CA LEU A 376 -28.54 36.44 -22.79
C LEU A 376 -29.66 36.14 -23.80
N GLN A 377 -29.36 35.34 -24.82
CA GLN A 377 -30.31 35.05 -25.89
C GLN A 377 -30.04 33.69 -26.53
N LEU A 378 -31.09 33.02 -27.01
CA LEU A 378 -30.97 31.77 -27.77
C LEU A 378 -31.30 32.04 -29.25
N PHE A 379 -30.51 31.46 -30.14
CA PHE A 379 -30.62 31.57 -31.58
C PHE A 379 -30.73 30.17 -32.21
N GLU A 380 -31.41 30.07 -33.36
CA GLU A 380 -31.36 28.88 -34.21
C GLU A 380 -30.66 29.22 -35.53
N VAL A 381 -29.50 28.62 -35.77
CA VAL A 381 -28.74 28.80 -37.01
C VAL A 381 -28.95 27.60 -37.92
N LYS A 382 -29.25 27.84 -39.20
CA LYS A 382 -29.39 26.78 -40.21
C LYS A 382 -28.05 26.54 -40.89
N GLU A 383 -27.44 25.38 -40.67
CA GLU A 383 -26.24 24.96 -41.42
C GLU A 383 -26.65 24.12 -42.64
N PRO A 384 -26.14 24.43 -43.84
CA PRO A 384 -26.34 23.60 -45.01
C PRO A 384 -25.55 22.29 -44.87
N ARG A 385 -26.24 21.15 -44.86
CA ARG A 385 -25.59 19.85 -45.09
C ARG A 385 -25.58 19.56 -46.60
N GLY A 386 -24.62 18.75 -47.04
CA GLY A 386 -24.33 18.46 -48.46
C GLY A 386 -25.58 18.19 -49.33
N SER A 387 -25.43 18.47 -50.63
CA SER A 387 -26.48 18.50 -51.66
C SER A 387 -27.50 17.35 -51.51
N GLY A 388 -28.69 17.67 -50.99
CA GLY A 388 -29.84 16.75 -50.91
C GLY A 388 -30.42 16.48 -49.51
N SER A 389 -29.80 16.97 -48.44
CA SER A 389 -30.30 16.79 -47.06
C SER A 389 -30.96 18.05 -46.49
N LYS A 390 -31.99 17.91 -45.65
CA LYS A 390 -32.64 19.04 -44.95
C LYS A 390 -31.59 19.81 -44.12
N PRO A 391 -31.62 21.16 -44.12
CA PRO A 391 -30.65 21.96 -43.37
C PRO A 391 -30.74 21.64 -41.87
N LEU A 392 -29.58 21.46 -41.24
CA LEU A 392 -29.51 21.17 -39.81
C LEU A 392 -29.74 22.46 -39.04
N ARG A 393 -30.71 22.46 -38.13
CA ARG A 393 -30.92 23.57 -37.19
C ARG A 393 -30.04 23.33 -35.97
N ILE A 394 -29.12 24.24 -35.72
CA ILE A 394 -28.21 24.20 -34.59
C ILE A 394 -28.62 25.31 -33.63
N PRO A 395 -29.01 24.99 -32.38
CA PRO A 395 -29.24 26.00 -31.38
C PRO A 395 -27.90 26.62 -30.96
N VAL A 396 -27.86 27.94 -30.86
CA VAL A 396 -26.68 28.71 -30.47
C VAL A 396 -27.10 29.64 -29.33
N ALA A 397 -26.41 29.56 -28.20
CA ALA A 397 -26.63 30.51 -27.11
C ALA A 397 -25.70 31.71 -27.27
N GLY A 398 -26.30 32.91 -27.33
CA GLY A 398 -25.63 34.18 -27.14
C GLY A 398 -25.35 34.38 -25.66
N CYS A 399 -24.09 34.31 -25.26
CA CYS A 399 -23.66 34.41 -23.89
C CYS A 399 -22.67 35.57 -23.71
N ARG A 400 -22.62 36.15 -22.51
CA ARG A 400 -21.57 37.10 -22.11
C ARG A 400 -20.68 36.46 -21.05
N CYS A 401 -19.37 36.47 -21.27
CA CYS A 401 -18.43 35.92 -20.30
C CYS A 401 -18.35 36.81 -19.05
N THR A 402 -18.73 36.28 -17.89
CA THR A 402 -18.77 37.02 -16.62
C THR A 402 -17.47 36.85 -15.83
N LYS A 403 -16.88 35.65 -15.83
CA LYS A 403 -15.62 35.34 -15.14
C LYS A 403 -14.72 34.46 -16.01
N GLY A 404 -13.41 34.66 -15.85
CA GLY A 404 -12.41 33.81 -16.50
C GLY A 404 -12.42 33.88 -18.01
N VAL A 405 -12.26 32.71 -18.65
CA VAL A 405 -12.08 32.56 -20.08
C VAL A 405 -12.90 31.37 -20.60
N LEU A 406 -13.51 31.51 -21.78
CA LEU A 406 -14.20 30.43 -22.49
C LEU A 406 -13.30 29.89 -23.61
N LEU A 407 -13.23 28.57 -23.73
CA LEU A 407 -12.35 27.87 -24.67
C LEU A 407 -13.15 27.06 -25.69
N ALA A 408 -12.75 27.09 -26.96
CA ALA A 408 -13.35 26.24 -27.98
C ALA A 408 -13.04 24.76 -27.71
N GLY A 409 -14.05 23.89 -27.79
CA GLY A 409 -13.92 22.44 -27.61
C GLY A 409 -13.37 21.76 -28.86
N GLY A 410 -12.09 21.97 -29.16
CA GLY A 410 -11.39 21.29 -30.26
C GLY A 410 -10.68 20.01 -29.80
N GLN A 411 -10.50 19.03 -30.68
CA GLN A 411 -9.55 17.94 -30.49
C GLN A 411 -8.11 18.50 -30.60
N GLY A 412 -7.57 18.96 -29.48
CA GLY A 412 -6.22 19.51 -29.37
C GLY A 412 -6.02 20.16 -28.00
N THR A 413 -4.79 20.16 -27.49
CA THR A 413 -4.47 20.82 -26.22
C THR A 413 -4.80 22.31 -26.33
N PRO A 414 -5.80 22.83 -25.59
CA PRO A 414 -6.17 24.23 -25.68
C PRO A 414 -5.02 25.08 -25.14
N LYS A 415 -4.57 26.05 -25.93
CA LYS A 415 -3.52 27.00 -25.52
C LYS A 415 -4.10 27.99 -24.51
N LEU A 416 -3.97 27.66 -23.22
CA LEU A 416 -4.28 28.61 -22.15
C LEU A 416 -3.22 29.74 -22.09
N PRO A 417 -3.61 30.97 -21.70
CA PRO A 417 -2.65 32.03 -21.40
C PRO A 417 -1.69 31.61 -20.27
N PRO A 418 -0.42 32.02 -20.29
CA PRO A 418 0.59 31.56 -19.33
C PRO A 418 0.25 31.89 -17.87
N ASP A 419 -0.48 32.98 -17.60
CA ASP A 419 -0.91 33.38 -16.24
C ASP A 419 -2.06 32.52 -15.66
N GLN A 420 -2.74 31.72 -16.49
CA GLN A 420 -3.89 30.90 -16.09
C GLN A 420 -3.72 29.41 -16.45
N ALA A 421 -2.55 29.03 -16.96
CA ALA A 421 -2.25 27.64 -17.29
C ALA A 421 -2.27 26.79 -16.01
N PRO A 422 -3.12 25.75 -15.93
CA PRO A 422 -3.07 24.81 -14.83
C PRO A 422 -1.73 24.04 -14.82
N LEU A 423 -1.24 23.68 -13.63
CA LEU A 423 -0.18 22.68 -13.49
C LEU A 423 -0.76 21.30 -13.85
N GLY A 424 -0.84 20.96 -15.14
CA GLY A 424 -1.36 19.67 -15.58
C GLY A 424 -1.60 19.61 -17.09
N GLU A 425 -1.60 18.39 -17.63
CA GLU A 425 -1.93 18.15 -19.03
C GLU A 425 -3.45 18.29 -19.23
N VAL A 426 -3.85 19.23 -20.08
CA VAL A 426 -5.26 19.46 -20.40
C VAL A 426 -5.74 18.43 -21.41
N ILE A 427 -6.72 17.62 -21.03
CA ILE A 427 -7.25 16.55 -21.90
C ILE A 427 -8.43 17.04 -22.72
N ALA A 428 -9.40 17.70 -22.07
CA ALA A 428 -10.65 18.09 -22.70
C ALA A 428 -11.26 19.32 -22.02
N VAL A 429 -12.00 20.10 -22.81
CA VAL A 429 -12.81 21.22 -22.35
C VAL A 429 -14.26 20.80 -22.38
N HIS A 430 -14.92 20.86 -21.23
CA HIS A 430 -16.34 20.58 -21.09
C HIS A 430 -17.09 21.81 -20.59
N TYR A 431 -18.38 21.82 -20.88
CA TYR A 431 -19.28 22.86 -20.46
C TYR A 431 -20.39 22.23 -19.62
N ARG A 432 -20.74 22.85 -18.50
CA ARG A 432 -21.92 22.48 -17.72
C ARG A 432 -22.83 23.68 -17.56
N LEU A 433 -24.12 23.44 -17.63
CA LEU A 433 -25.14 24.48 -17.44
C LEU A 433 -25.66 24.40 -16.01
N ILE A 434 -25.64 25.55 -15.33
CA ILE A 434 -26.07 25.73 -13.95
C ILE A 434 -27.22 26.72 -13.91
N ARG A 435 -28.31 26.29 -13.29
CA ARG A 435 -29.45 27.16 -12.98
C ARG A 435 -29.35 27.65 -11.54
N PRO A 436 -29.14 28.95 -11.29
CA PRO A 436 -29.18 29.49 -9.93
C PRO A 436 -30.62 29.45 -9.40
N THR A 437 -30.85 28.80 -8.26
CA THR A 437 -32.18 28.85 -7.63
C THR A 437 -32.43 30.24 -7.06
N ARG A 438 -33.53 30.88 -7.46
CA ARG A 438 -33.98 32.13 -6.82
C ARG A 438 -34.72 31.76 -5.54
N SER A 439 -34.14 32.04 -4.37
CA SER A 439 -34.88 32.01 -3.11
C SER A 439 -35.99 33.06 -3.16
N SER A 440 -37.24 32.63 -3.30
CA SER A 440 -38.42 33.49 -3.22
C SER A 440 -38.64 33.93 -1.77
N SER A 441 -38.39 35.20 -1.45
CA SER A 441 -38.77 35.81 -0.17
C SER A 441 -40.14 36.49 -0.26
N ASN A 442 -41.14 35.99 0.49
CA ASN A 442 -42.33 36.65 1.10
C ASN A 442 -43.50 35.64 1.19
N GLN A 443 -44.27 35.38 2.26
CA GLN A 443 -44.47 35.73 3.69
C GLN A 443 -45.24 34.51 4.27
N SER A 444 -45.15 34.04 5.53
CA SER A 444 -45.79 34.59 6.75
C SER A 444 -45.48 33.75 8.02
N SER A 445 -45.36 34.43 9.16
CA SER A 445 -45.40 34.05 10.59
C SER A 445 -45.90 32.66 11.05
N HIS A 446 -45.14 31.94 11.90
CA HIS A 446 -45.27 31.89 13.38
C HIS A 446 -44.37 30.81 14.07
N SER A 447 -43.82 31.20 15.24
CA SER A 447 -43.40 30.44 16.45
C SER A 447 -42.18 29.48 16.50
N SER A 448 -41.14 29.97 17.22
CA SER A 448 -40.38 29.37 18.35
C SER A 448 -39.74 27.97 18.25
N ASN A 449 -38.40 27.88 18.23
CA ASN A 449 -37.49 27.76 19.40
C ASN A 449 -36.09 27.24 18.99
N VAL A 450 -35.11 27.61 19.83
CA VAL A 450 -33.65 27.52 19.70
C VAL A 450 -33.08 26.10 19.83
N SER A 451 -32.09 25.75 19.00
CA SER A 451 -30.90 24.98 19.41
C SER A 451 -29.72 25.21 18.45
N GLU A 452 -28.55 25.44 19.04
CA GLU A 452 -27.28 25.83 18.41
C GLU A 452 -26.58 24.69 17.68
N GLY A 453 -25.90 25.03 16.58
CA GLY A 453 -24.94 24.16 15.89
C GLY A 453 -24.14 24.97 14.87
N HIS A 454 -22.88 25.27 15.19
CA HIS A 454 -21.88 25.89 14.32
C HIS A 454 -21.58 24.99 13.09
N SER A 455 -21.76 25.49 11.87
CA SER A 455 -21.04 25.01 10.67
C SER A 455 -21.02 26.08 9.57
N ASP A 456 -19.86 26.17 8.91
CA ASP A 456 -19.45 27.18 7.95
C ASP A 456 -20.27 27.23 6.64
N GLY A 457 -20.36 28.45 6.07
CA GLY A 457 -20.42 28.71 4.63
C GLY A 457 -21.61 28.15 3.84
N GLY A 458 -22.68 28.94 3.73
CA GLY A 458 -23.93 28.57 3.04
C GLY A 458 -23.77 28.18 1.56
N ASP A 459 -24.25 26.98 1.25
CA ASP A 459 -24.35 26.42 -0.09
C ASP A 459 -25.59 27.02 -0.80
N VAL A 460 -25.35 27.88 -1.80
CA VAL A 460 -26.42 28.42 -2.67
C VAL A 460 -26.84 27.28 -3.59
N GLY A 461 -28.05 26.74 -3.41
CA GLY A 461 -28.56 25.59 -4.18
C GLY A 461 -28.48 25.83 -5.70
N THR A 462 -27.46 25.26 -6.35
CA THR A 462 -27.29 25.27 -7.81
C THR A 462 -27.70 23.93 -8.37
N VAL A 463 -28.63 23.90 -9.34
CA VAL A 463 -29.03 22.66 -10.02
C VAL A 463 -28.20 22.49 -11.29
N LEU A 464 -27.48 21.36 -11.39
CA LEU A 464 -26.78 20.94 -12.61
C LEU A 464 -27.81 20.48 -13.64
N VAL A 465 -27.90 21.17 -14.78
CA VAL A 465 -28.93 20.89 -15.79
C VAL A 465 -28.43 19.98 -16.90
N SER A 466 -27.21 20.21 -17.41
CA SER A 466 -26.64 19.41 -18.50
C SER A 466 -25.11 19.55 -18.60
N GLN A 467 -24.44 18.54 -19.16
CA GLN A 467 -23.02 18.55 -19.52
C GLN A 467 -22.85 18.41 -21.02
N ALA A 468 -22.03 19.24 -21.66
CA ALA A 468 -21.94 19.31 -23.11
C ALA A 468 -20.51 19.60 -23.59
N ILE A 469 -20.22 19.27 -24.85
CA ILE A 469 -18.97 19.60 -25.51
C ILE A 469 -19.21 20.81 -26.43
N CYS A 470 -18.27 21.76 -26.45
CA CYS A 470 -18.37 22.91 -27.35
C CYS A 470 -18.03 22.51 -28.77
N ARG A 471 -19.02 22.62 -29.67
CA ARG A 471 -18.85 22.34 -31.11
C ARG A 471 -18.30 23.54 -31.87
N SER A 472 -18.73 24.73 -31.51
CA SER A 472 -18.27 25.97 -32.15
C SER A 472 -18.38 27.12 -31.16
N LEU A 473 -17.29 27.89 -31.05
CA LEU A 473 -17.22 29.14 -30.31
C LEU A 473 -17.01 30.27 -31.31
N ARG A 474 -17.91 31.26 -31.31
CA ARG A 474 -17.86 32.38 -32.25
C ARG A 474 -17.99 33.71 -31.54
N HIS A 475 -17.29 34.71 -32.04
CA HIS A 475 -17.53 36.11 -31.72
C HIS A 475 -17.94 36.79 -33.01
N GLU A 476 -19.13 37.39 -33.01
CA GLU A 476 -19.76 37.94 -34.21
C GLU A 476 -19.85 36.90 -35.34
N ARG A 477 -19.12 37.09 -36.45
CA ARG A 477 -19.06 36.17 -37.59
C ARG A 477 -17.82 35.27 -37.61
N SER A 478 -16.87 35.52 -36.72
CA SER A 478 -15.57 34.83 -36.70
C SER A 478 -15.58 33.68 -35.70
N ALA A 479 -14.99 32.54 -36.08
CA ALA A 479 -14.68 31.48 -35.13
C ALA A 479 -13.46 31.89 -34.29
N VAL A 480 -13.56 31.71 -32.98
CA VAL A 480 -12.52 32.15 -32.03
C VAL A 480 -12.22 31.01 -31.06
N ASP A 481 -10.94 30.79 -30.80
CA ASP A 481 -10.49 29.72 -29.89
C ASP A 481 -10.68 30.09 -28.42
N LEU A 482 -10.66 31.40 -28.10
CA LEU A 482 -10.62 31.92 -26.74
C LEU A 482 -11.42 33.22 -26.61
N ILE A 483 -12.27 33.31 -25.59
CA ILE A 483 -13.07 34.51 -25.28
C ILE A 483 -12.81 34.96 -23.85
N ARG A 484 -12.45 36.23 -23.68
CA ARG A 484 -12.12 36.85 -22.39
C ARG A 484 -13.35 37.42 -21.70
N LYS A 485 -13.23 37.66 -20.40
CA LYS A 485 -14.22 38.35 -19.56
C LYS A 485 -14.76 39.62 -20.23
N GLY A 486 -16.08 39.80 -20.18
CA GLY A 486 -16.79 40.98 -20.67
C GLY A 486 -17.16 40.94 -22.15
N VAL A 487 -16.65 39.96 -22.91
CA VAL A 487 -16.92 39.83 -24.34
C VAL A 487 -18.15 38.94 -24.57
N GLU A 488 -18.98 39.32 -25.53
CA GLU A 488 -20.16 38.56 -25.97
C GLU A 488 -19.78 37.48 -26.98
N CYS A 489 -20.46 36.34 -26.94
CA CYS A 489 -20.10 35.20 -27.77
C CYS A 489 -21.31 34.34 -28.14
N GLY A 490 -21.21 33.64 -29.26
CA GLY A 490 -22.11 32.58 -29.66
C GLY A 490 -21.50 31.22 -29.33
N LEU A 491 -22.18 30.45 -28.49
CA LEU A 491 -21.83 29.09 -28.09
C LEU A 491 -22.79 28.08 -28.73
N ALA A 492 -22.24 27.18 -29.54
CA ALA A 492 -22.94 26.00 -30.00
C ALA A 492 -22.40 24.77 -29.23
N LEU A 493 -23.23 24.18 -28.38
CA LEU A 493 -22.88 22.97 -27.64
C LEU A 493 -23.54 21.74 -28.26
N THR A 494 -22.91 20.57 -28.12
CA THR A 494 -23.47 19.27 -28.51
C THR A 494 -23.50 18.37 -27.28
N GLY A 495 -24.55 17.56 -27.15
CA GLY A 495 -24.65 16.59 -26.06
C GLY A 495 -23.48 15.61 -26.08
N PRO A 496 -23.14 15.00 -24.93
CA PRO A 496 -22.05 14.05 -24.85
C PRO A 496 -22.47 12.80 -25.61
N GLU A 497 -21.92 12.57 -26.80
CA GLU A 497 -21.96 11.24 -27.39
C GLU A 497 -21.10 10.33 -26.51
N MET A 498 -21.75 9.36 -25.84
CA MET A 498 -21.08 8.25 -25.20
C MET A 498 -20.32 7.45 -26.27
N SER A 499 -19.02 7.70 -26.42
CA SER A 499 -18.15 6.89 -27.26
C SER A 499 -17.92 5.53 -26.60
N ALA A 500 -18.81 4.57 -26.88
CA ALA A 500 -18.61 3.16 -26.57
C ALA A 500 -18.20 2.39 -27.84
N GLY A 501 -17.01 1.79 -27.81
CA GLY A 501 -16.71 0.53 -28.50
C GLY A 501 -16.52 0.56 -30.02
N SER A 502 -15.26 0.40 -30.45
CA SER A 502 -14.93 -0.17 -31.75
C SER A 502 -15.58 -1.56 -31.89
N GLY A 503 -16.68 -1.65 -32.64
CA GLY A 503 -17.30 -2.90 -33.06
C GLY A 503 -17.99 -2.71 -34.40
N LYS A 504 -17.50 -3.37 -35.45
CA LYS A 504 -18.10 -3.37 -36.79
C LYS A 504 -19.51 -3.99 -36.71
N GLY A 505 -20.53 -3.14 -36.59
CA GLY A 505 -21.94 -3.51 -36.64
C GLY A 505 -22.74 -2.37 -37.24
N LYS A 506 -23.43 -2.65 -38.34
CA LYS A 506 -24.24 -1.70 -39.12
C LYS A 506 -25.36 -1.14 -38.22
N LEU A 507 -25.18 0.07 -37.66
CA LEU A 507 -26.21 0.74 -36.87
C LEU A 507 -27.31 1.25 -37.80
N ARG A 508 -28.56 0.84 -37.50
CA ARG A 508 -29.76 1.45 -38.06
C ARG A 508 -29.80 2.92 -37.66
N VAL A 509 -30.21 3.77 -38.59
CA VAL A 509 -30.63 5.16 -38.34
C VAL A 509 -31.79 5.10 -37.34
N MET A 510 -31.49 5.27 -36.06
CA MET A 510 -32.48 5.64 -35.04
C MET A 510 -32.52 7.16 -34.95
N ASP A 511 -33.72 7.66 -34.65
CA ASP A 511 -34.12 9.06 -34.59
C ASP A 511 -33.14 9.97 -33.81
N PRO A 512 -33.07 11.28 -34.14
CA PRO A 512 -32.10 12.18 -33.54
C PRO A 512 -32.26 12.21 -32.01
N PRO A 513 -31.16 12.33 -31.25
CA PRO A 513 -31.25 12.40 -29.80
C PRO A 513 -32.21 13.53 -29.42
N GLU A 514 -33.19 13.20 -28.57
CA GLU A 514 -34.17 14.16 -28.05
C GLU A 514 -33.46 15.45 -27.64
N ASN A 515 -34.00 16.57 -28.15
CA ASN A 515 -33.46 17.91 -28.13
C ASN A 515 -32.73 18.30 -26.82
N PHE A 516 -31.42 18.10 -26.79
CA PHE A 516 -30.52 18.39 -25.67
C PHE A 516 -30.53 19.87 -25.19
N ILE A 517 -31.13 20.78 -25.97
CA ILE A 517 -31.12 22.24 -25.74
C ILE A 517 -32.53 22.81 -25.47
N SER A 518 -33.58 21.98 -25.36
CA SER A 518 -34.95 22.49 -25.11
C SER A 518 -35.15 23.10 -23.73
N ASN A 519 -34.21 22.91 -22.80
CA ASN A 519 -34.37 23.28 -21.39
C ASN A 519 -33.53 24.50 -20.98
N TRP A 520 -32.95 25.24 -21.93
CA TRP A 520 -32.11 26.41 -21.63
C TRP A 520 -32.95 27.66 -21.54
N GLU A 521 -32.73 28.47 -20.50
CA GLU A 521 -33.44 29.71 -20.27
C GLU A 521 -32.48 30.91 -20.25
N VAL A 522 -33.01 32.09 -20.54
CA VAL A 522 -32.26 33.34 -20.42
C VAL A 522 -32.00 33.60 -18.94
N GLY A 523 -30.73 33.82 -18.58
CA GLY A 523 -30.27 33.93 -17.20
C GLY A 523 -29.66 32.66 -16.61
N ASP A 524 -29.61 31.55 -17.34
CA ASP A 524 -28.81 30.38 -16.97
C ASP A 524 -27.30 30.67 -17.10
N VAL A 525 -26.49 30.06 -16.23
CA VAL A 525 -25.03 30.23 -16.20
C VAL A 525 -24.36 29.00 -16.79
N VAL A 526 -23.52 29.21 -17.80
CA VAL A 526 -22.67 28.18 -18.39
C VAL A 526 -21.29 28.25 -17.75
N GLN A 527 -20.85 27.16 -17.12
CA GLN A 527 -19.50 27.01 -16.61
C GLN A 527 -18.64 26.20 -17.59
N CYS A 528 -17.52 26.78 -18.00
CA CYS A 528 -16.46 26.13 -18.75
C CYS A 528 -15.45 25.56 -17.76
N TYR A 529 -15.27 24.23 -17.79
CA TYR A 529 -14.28 23.54 -16.98
C TYR A 529 -13.39 22.66 -17.85
N VAL A 530 -12.18 22.47 -17.37
CA VAL A 530 -11.15 21.68 -18.02
C VAL A 530 -10.88 20.44 -17.20
N LEU A 531 -10.80 19.29 -17.88
CA LEU A 531 -10.35 18.05 -17.29
C LEU A 531 -8.82 18.00 -17.35
N LEU A 532 -8.21 18.01 -16.17
CA LEU A 532 -6.77 17.87 -15.99
C LEU A 532 -6.45 16.42 -15.68
N ARG A 533 -5.45 15.88 -16.36
CA ARG A 533 -4.85 14.61 -15.94
C ARG A 533 -3.88 14.91 -14.82
N GLU A 534 -4.18 14.42 -13.63
CA GLU A 534 -3.23 14.42 -12.53
C GLU A 534 -2.77 12.99 -12.29
N HIS A 535 -1.46 12.83 -12.10
CA HIS A 535 -0.92 11.56 -11.63
C HIS A 535 -1.32 11.41 -10.17
N ARG A 536 -2.01 10.32 -9.85
CA ARG A 536 -2.38 10.02 -8.48
C ARG A 536 -1.13 9.53 -7.75
N GLU A 537 -0.71 10.28 -6.75
CA GLU A 537 0.29 9.80 -5.80
C GLU A 537 -0.43 8.95 -4.74
N SER A 538 0.17 7.80 -4.41
CA SER A 538 -0.34 6.96 -3.34
C SER A 538 -0.32 7.72 -2.02
N ARG A 539 -1.36 7.53 -1.21
CA ARG A 539 -1.44 8.06 0.15
C ARG A 539 -0.58 7.28 1.13
N TRP A 540 0.22 6.36 0.62
CA TRP A 540 1.05 5.49 1.42
C TRP A 540 2.27 6.25 1.95
N GLU A 541 2.12 6.78 3.15
CA GLU A 541 3.21 7.33 3.93
C GLU A 541 3.81 6.22 4.80
N PHE A 542 5.10 5.95 4.61
CA PHE A 542 5.88 5.28 5.63
C PHE A 542 6.02 6.26 6.78
N GLU A 543 5.09 6.23 7.73
CA GLU A 543 5.16 7.11 8.91
C GLU A 543 6.53 6.94 9.59
N THR A 544 7.45 7.85 9.27
CA THR A 544 8.25 8.50 10.28
C THR A 544 7.38 9.63 10.79
N ARG A 545 6.40 9.31 11.65
CA ARG A 545 5.96 10.31 12.62
C ARG A 545 7.14 10.57 13.56
N THR A 546 8.12 11.34 13.09
CA THR A 546 8.80 12.26 13.99
C THR A 546 7.72 13.20 14.48
N CYS A 547 7.21 12.95 15.68
CA CYS A 547 6.22 13.79 16.34
C CYS A 547 6.64 15.26 16.24
N ALA A 548 5.97 15.99 15.37
CA ALA A 548 5.90 17.43 15.37
C ALA A 548 4.51 17.79 15.89
N THR A 549 4.28 17.56 17.19
CA THR A 549 3.26 18.21 18.02
C THR A 549 3.67 18.08 19.46
#